data_AF-A0ABD1I8W3-F1
#
_entry.id   AF-A0ABD1I8W3-F1
#
_cell.length_a   1.000
_cell.length_b   1.000
_cell.length_c   1.000
_cell.angle_alpha   90.00
_cell.angle_beta   90.00
_cell.angle_gamma   90.00
#
_symmetry.space_group_name_H-M   'P 1'
#
loop_
_entity.id
_entity.type
_entity.pdbx_description
1 polymer ?
#
loop_
_entity_poly.entity_id
_entity_poly.type
_entity_poly.pdbx_seq_one_letter_code
_entity_poly.pdbx_strand_id
1 'polypeptide(L)'
;MESAASVLCYKVTPFSSTFSQNAHLISLRPFNKLVPRKIFSLKTSPRCSLPFPPNSSNLSTCKSTWNSKIRSLKCSYSTSPPPLDSDWLKPLKNLSFESLKSSLAQLTPIDICKWCFVLSAAITASKWALNLLLSPFFWMYFSWTWVFWPWAAAVAIGAYGLYSLGRHLKGEATLVEQLSIVTSTLTWLTLVPPAHFNGFLEGWPLVFFFIYHYFFFLNVSVRKRLYGDYYARDHDAKWDIALPSWQRLLFCGGVMAAHWGAAFEGVELHLIPGGWSNVAIWGLIGLTVFMQYHSTLYLAKYSEKVVVPTVVVQFGPYRVVRHPIYASTMLLFVTYFAALRAPVSAVLVVAVCLLYYGRKAEVEEAVMVEAFGERYTEYVSKVPYKLIPFLY
;
A
#
# COMPACT_ATOMS: atom_id res chain seq x y z
N MET A 1 -1.15 2.29 8.02
CA MET A 1 -1.32 3.47 7.13
C MET A 1 0.02 4.02 6.65
N GLU A 2 0.98 4.29 7.54
CA GLU A 2 2.33 4.75 7.13
C GLU A 2 3.06 3.73 6.23
N SER A 3 2.91 2.45 6.52
CA SER A 3 3.44 1.35 5.71
C SER A 3 2.64 1.03 4.44
N ALA A 4 1.38 1.48 4.33
CA ALA A 4 0.59 1.28 3.10
C ALA A 4 1.10 2.16 1.95
N ALA A 5 1.80 3.26 2.27
CA ALA A 5 2.51 4.07 1.30
C ALA A 5 3.82 3.43 0.83
N SER A 6 4.42 2.51 1.60
CA SER A 6 5.69 1.85 1.27
C SER A 6 5.53 0.54 0.49
N VAL A 7 4.29 0.09 0.19
CA VAL A 7 4.01 -1.20 -0.48
C VAL A 7 4.44 -1.24 -1.97
N LEU A 8 5.04 -0.17 -2.52
CA LEU A 8 5.46 -0.14 -3.93
C LEU A 8 6.82 0.55 -4.19
N CYS A 9 7.61 0.84 -3.16
CA CYS A 9 8.94 1.42 -3.34
C CYS A 9 10.03 0.37 -3.08
N TYR A 10 10.70 -0.05 -4.15
CA TYR A 10 11.83 -1.01 -4.18
C TYR A 10 13.11 -0.50 -3.48
N LYS A 11 13.08 0.70 -2.89
CA LYS A 11 14.17 1.26 -2.10
C LYS A 11 13.58 1.94 -0.87
N VAL A 12 13.40 1.16 0.19
CA VAL A 12 13.29 1.70 1.54
C VAL A 12 14.70 2.13 1.93
N THR A 13 14.87 3.40 2.32
CA THR A 13 16.09 3.86 2.99
C THR A 13 16.27 3.02 4.26
N PRO A 14 17.45 2.40 4.49
CA PRO A 14 17.62 1.49 5.60
C PRO A 14 17.34 2.22 6.92
N PHE A 15 16.62 1.53 7.80
CA PHE A 15 16.39 1.95 9.18
C PHE A 15 17.75 1.97 9.90
N SER A 16 18.47 3.08 9.85
CA SER A 16 19.69 3.25 10.65
C SER A 16 19.30 3.50 12.10
N SER A 17 19.18 2.41 12.86
CA SER A 17 19.29 2.51 14.31
C SER A 17 20.73 2.94 14.62
N THR A 18 20.97 4.23 14.82
CA THR A 18 22.19 4.71 15.48
C THR A 18 22.12 4.28 16.94
N PHE A 19 22.47 3.03 17.19
CA PHE A 19 22.89 2.59 18.51
C PHE A 19 24.23 3.28 18.77
N SER A 20 24.21 4.30 19.64
CA SER A 20 25.43 4.92 20.15
C SER A 20 26.17 3.87 20.98
N GLN A 21 27.11 3.16 20.35
CA GLN A 21 28.08 2.35 21.06
C GLN A 21 29.19 3.30 21.56
N ASN A 22 28.98 3.83 22.76
CA ASN A 22 30.10 4.28 23.59
C ASN A 22 30.90 3.04 23.99
N ALA A 23 31.89 2.69 23.18
CA ALA A 23 32.94 1.75 23.55
C ALA A 23 34.28 2.51 23.52
N HIS A 24 34.77 2.82 24.72
CA HIS A 24 36.13 3.27 24.95
C HIS A 24 37.11 2.24 24.39
N LEU A 25 37.79 2.56 23.29
CA LEU A 25 38.98 1.83 22.87
C LEU A 25 40.09 2.82 22.50
N ILE A 26 41.09 2.79 23.37
CA ILE A 26 42.38 3.47 23.33
C ILE A 26 43.08 3.13 22.01
N SER A 27 43.46 4.14 21.24
CA SER A 27 44.29 3.99 20.04
C SER A 27 45.57 4.82 20.20
N LEU A 28 46.68 4.11 20.33
CA LEU A 28 48.04 4.62 20.45
C LEU A 28 48.54 5.08 19.08
N ARG A 29 49.02 6.33 19.01
CA ARG A 29 49.89 6.82 17.92
C ARG A 29 51.18 5.99 17.85
N PRO A 30 51.80 5.94 16.66
CA PRO A 30 53.10 6.60 16.60
C PRO A 30 53.26 7.52 15.37
N PHE A 31 54.10 8.53 15.61
CA PHE A 31 54.65 9.49 14.66
C PHE A 31 55.43 8.82 13.53
N ASN A 32 55.39 9.41 12.32
CA ASN A 32 56.62 9.65 11.56
C ASN A 32 56.51 10.86 10.63
N LYS A 33 57.69 11.44 10.38
CA LYS A 33 58.03 12.81 10.00
C LYS A 33 58.33 12.99 8.50
N LEU A 34 58.10 14.22 8.00
CA LEU A 34 58.83 14.98 6.94
C LEU A 34 58.74 14.42 5.49
N VAL A 35 58.48 15.19 4.41
CA VAL A 35 59.19 16.37 3.84
C VAL A 35 58.26 17.08 2.81
N PRO A 36 58.41 18.40 2.53
CA PRO A 36 57.47 19.21 1.75
C PRO A 36 57.90 19.49 0.29
N ARG A 37 56.97 19.95 -0.56
CA ARG A 37 57.32 20.72 -1.77
C ARG A 37 56.30 21.83 -2.09
N LYS A 38 56.91 22.98 -2.37
CA LYS A 38 56.46 24.37 -2.58
C LYS A 38 55.83 24.63 -3.96
N ILE A 39 55.32 25.87 -4.12
CA ILE A 39 55.10 26.71 -5.35
C ILE A 39 53.71 26.53 -6.01
N PHE A 40 52.89 27.54 -6.37
CA PHE A 40 52.85 29.02 -6.39
C PHE A 40 51.33 29.42 -6.48
N SER A 41 50.78 30.41 -5.77
CA SER A 41 50.53 31.82 -6.20
C SER A 41 49.88 31.93 -7.61
N LEU A 42 48.75 32.62 -7.87
CA LEU A 42 48.37 33.99 -7.48
C LEU A 42 46.87 34.27 -7.75
N LYS A 43 46.35 35.30 -7.05
CA LYS A 43 45.06 36.03 -7.16
C LYS A 43 44.77 36.52 -8.61
N THR A 44 43.53 36.79 -9.06
CA THR A 44 42.70 37.97 -8.70
C THR A 44 41.28 37.92 -9.35
N SER A 45 40.30 38.50 -8.66
CA SER A 45 38.97 38.98 -9.14
C SER A 45 39.06 40.48 -9.54
N PRO A 46 37.98 41.28 -9.84
CA PRO A 46 36.59 41.08 -10.32
C PRO A 46 36.11 42.09 -11.44
N ARG A 47 34.79 42.08 -11.75
CA ARG A 47 33.84 43.22 -12.04
C ARG A 47 33.23 43.47 -13.45
N CYS A 48 31.88 43.58 -13.43
CA CYS A 48 30.92 44.52 -14.10
C CYS A 48 30.86 44.58 -15.65
N SER A 49 29.75 44.84 -16.37
CA SER A 49 28.48 45.58 -16.14
C SER A 49 27.47 45.37 -17.31
N LEU A 50 26.17 45.57 -17.04
CA LEU A 50 25.01 45.82 -17.95
C LEU A 50 25.20 47.10 -18.83
N PRO A 51 24.46 47.39 -19.95
CA PRO A 51 22.98 47.62 -20.00
C PRO A 51 22.19 47.34 -21.33
N PHE A 52 20.84 47.46 -21.27
CA PHE A 52 19.79 47.55 -22.34
C PHE A 52 19.89 48.87 -23.20
N PRO A 53 19.01 49.28 -24.19
CA PRO A 53 17.62 48.90 -24.63
C PRO A 53 17.37 48.98 -26.20
N PRO A 54 16.25 49.52 -26.80
CA PRO A 54 14.87 48.98 -27.06
C PRO A 54 14.35 49.11 -28.55
N ASN A 55 13.01 48.96 -28.76
CA ASN A 55 12.12 49.33 -29.90
C ASN A 55 11.77 48.24 -30.95
N SER A 56 10.59 48.15 -31.60
CA SER A 56 9.23 48.75 -31.47
C SER A 56 8.28 48.13 -32.54
N SER A 57 6.98 48.21 -32.27
CA SER A 57 5.82 48.44 -33.19
C SER A 57 5.25 47.38 -34.18
N ASN A 58 3.96 47.08 -33.92
CA ASN A 58 2.75 47.09 -34.79
C ASN A 58 2.66 46.20 -36.04
N LEU A 59 1.75 45.21 -36.06
CA LEU A 59 0.29 45.26 -36.37
C LEU A 59 -0.01 45.24 -37.88
N SER A 60 -0.47 44.09 -38.40
CA SER A 60 -1.42 44.05 -39.52
C SER A 60 -2.25 42.76 -39.52
N THR A 61 -3.55 42.97 -39.57
CA THR A 61 -4.63 42.01 -39.84
C THR A 61 -4.63 41.60 -41.31
N CYS A 62 -4.82 40.31 -41.62
CA CYS A 62 -5.50 39.92 -42.85
C CYS A 62 -6.16 38.55 -42.73
N LYS A 63 -7.48 38.52 -42.97
CA LYS A 63 -8.30 37.33 -43.18
C LYS A 63 -7.85 36.63 -44.46
N SER A 64 -7.73 35.31 -44.46
CA SER A 64 -7.67 34.53 -45.70
C SER A 64 -8.16 33.09 -45.48
N THR A 65 -9.36 32.84 -46.01
CA THR A 65 -9.71 31.74 -46.91
C THR A 65 -9.10 30.35 -46.66
N TRP A 66 -9.97 29.45 -46.19
CA TRP A 66 -9.89 28.02 -46.40
C TRP A 66 -9.81 27.69 -47.91
N ASN A 67 -8.69 27.11 -48.36
CA ASN A 67 -8.66 25.78 -48.97
C ASN A 67 -7.29 25.43 -49.58
N SER A 68 -6.90 24.18 -49.37
CA SER A 68 -5.98 23.36 -50.17
C SER A 68 -4.53 23.84 -50.36
N LYS A 69 -3.62 23.25 -49.58
CA LYS A 69 -2.42 22.52 -50.06
C LYS A 69 -1.56 22.16 -48.85
N ILE A 70 -1.76 20.94 -48.35
CA ILE A 70 -0.80 20.29 -47.45
C ILE A 70 0.49 20.09 -48.27
N ARG A 71 1.53 20.87 -47.96
CA ARG A 71 2.89 20.56 -48.41
C ARG A 71 3.35 19.32 -47.64
N SER A 72 3.58 18.26 -48.40
CA SER A 72 4.18 17.01 -47.97
C SER A 72 5.57 17.26 -47.37
N LEU A 73 5.70 17.13 -46.05
CA LEU A 73 6.97 16.82 -45.43
C LEU A 73 7.31 15.36 -45.80
N LYS A 74 8.40 15.19 -46.55
CA LYS A 74 9.05 13.90 -46.73
C LYS A 74 9.41 13.34 -45.35
N CYS A 75 8.72 12.30 -44.94
CA CYS A 75 9.18 11.35 -43.94
C CYS A 75 8.81 9.97 -44.48
N SER A 76 9.84 9.16 -44.74
CA SER A 76 9.71 7.82 -45.26
C SER A 76 8.83 6.98 -44.33
N TYR A 77 7.73 6.46 -44.88
CA TYR A 77 6.89 5.49 -44.19
C TYR A 77 7.64 4.15 -44.21
N SER A 78 8.21 3.77 -43.06
CA SER A 78 8.52 2.38 -42.76
C SER A 78 7.22 1.71 -42.34
N THR A 79 6.53 1.04 -43.28
CA THR A 79 5.47 0.09 -42.94
C THR A 79 6.09 -1.17 -42.37
N SER A 80 6.32 -1.17 -41.06
CA SER A 80 6.45 -2.40 -40.27
C SER A 80 5.51 -2.24 -39.08
N PRO A 81 4.51 -3.11 -38.91
CA PRO A 81 3.78 -3.16 -37.64
C PRO A 81 4.77 -3.56 -36.53
N PRO A 82 4.59 -3.05 -35.30
CA PRO A 82 5.42 -3.48 -34.18
C PRO A 82 5.27 -5.00 -34.03
N PRO A 83 6.36 -5.75 -33.76
CA PRO A 83 6.24 -7.19 -33.60
C PRO A 83 5.34 -7.44 -32.38
N LEU A 84 4.19 -8.02 -32.64
CA LEU A 84 3.46 -8.73 -31.61
C LEU A 84 4.39 -9.87 -31.18
N ASP A 85 4.98 -9.78 -30.00
CA ASP A 85 5.78 -10.85 -29.40
C ASP A 85 4.87 -12.08 -29.22
N SER A 86 4.80 -12.86 -30.28
CA SER A 86 4.20 -14.19 -30.33
C SER A 86 5.15 -15.22 -29.70
N ASP A 87 5.77 -14.85 -28.58
CA ASP A 87 6.70 -15.68 -27.82
C ASP A 87 6.01 -16.92 -27.25
N TRP A 88 4.70 -16.83 -26.97
CA TRP A 88 3.89 -17.95 -26.52
C TRP A 88 3.56 -19.00 -27.61
N LEU A 89 3.75 -18.66 -28.90
CA LEU A 89 3.50 -19.56 -30.02
C LEU A 89 4.79 -20.18 -30.59
N LYS A 90 5.98 -19.77 -30.12
CA LYS A 90 7.26 -20.41 -30.47
C LYS A 90 7.31 -21.91 -30.12
N PRO A 91 6.76 -22.40 -28.98
CA PRO A 91 6.71 -23.84 -28.70
C PRO A 91 5.83 -24.61 -29.69
N LEU A 92 4.75 -23.99 -30.17
CA LEU A 92 3.78 -24.59 -31.08
C LEU A 92 4.26 -24.60 -32.54
N LYS A 93 5.07 -23.62 -32.97
CA LYS A 93 5.69 -23.60 -34.31
C LYS A 93 6.81 -24.63 -34.49
N ASN A 94 7.47 -25.05 -33.40
CA ASN A 94 8.50 -26.09 -33.44
C ASN A 94 7.92 -27.52 -33.47
N LEU A 95 6.61 -27.69 -33.29
CA LEU A 95 5.91 -28.95 -33.51
C LEU A 95 5.57 -29.10 -35.01
N SER A 96 6.60 -29.15 -35.87
CA SER A 96 6.39 -29.41 -37.30
C SER A 96 6.02 -30.88 -37.51
N PHE A 97 5.15 -31.17 -38.46
CA PHE A 97 4.71 -32.54 -38.77
C PHE A 97 5.90 -33.46 -39.13
N GLU A 98 6.95 -32.91 -39.75
CA GLU A 98 8.19 -33.63 -40.07
C GLU A 98 9.06 -33.93 -38.81
N SER A 99 9.07 -33.03 -37.81
CA SER A 99 9.73 -33.29 -36.51
C SER A 99 9.00 -34.35 -35.69
N LEU A 100 7.66 -34.35 -35.74
CA LEU A 100 6.84 -35.40 -35.15
C LEU A 100 7.07 -36.74 -35.86
N LYS A 101 7.12 -36.75 -37.20
CA LYS A 101 7.32 -37.95 -38.01
C LYS A 101 8.71 -38.57 -37.82
N SER A 102 9.77 -37.76 -37.73
CA SER A 102 11.12 -38.26 -37.45
C SER A 102 11.29 -38.76 -36.01
N SER A 103 10.66 -38.09 -35.03
CA SER A 103 10.61 -38.57 -33.65
C SER A 103 9.80 -39.86 -33.53
N LEU A 104 8.68 -39.99 -34.26
CA LEU A 104 7.86 -41.20 -34.32
C LEU A 104 8.60 -42.39 -34.96
N ALA A 105 9.47 -42.13 -35.93
CA ALA A 105 10.28 -43.15 -36.60
C ALA A 105 11.46 -43.66 -35.73
N GLN A 106 11.88 -42.91 -34.71
CA GLN A 106 12.95 -43.28 -33.77
C GLN A 106 12.45 -43.86 -32.44
N LEU A 107 11.13 -43.95 -32.24
CA LEU A 107 10.54 -44.48 -31.01
C LEU A 107 10.79 -45.99 -30.89
N THR A 108 11.50 -46.38 -29.83
CA THR A 108 11.57 -47.79 -29.46
C THR A 108 10.24 -48.24 -28.83
N PRO A 109 9.88 -49.53 -28.92
CA PRO A 109 8.68 -50.06 -28.24
C PRO A 109 8.65 -49.74 -26.73
N ILE A 110 9.83 -49.61 -26.12
CA ILE A 110 10.01 -49.28 -24.71
C ILE A 110 9.64 -47.82 -24.43
N ASP A 111 9.97 -46.89 -25.31
CA ASP A 111 9.65 -45.48 -25.12
C ASP A 111 8.16 -45.20 -25.31
N ILE A 112 7.50 -45.91 -26.22
CA ILE A 112 6.04 -45.88 -26.37
C ILE A 112 5.38 -46.35 -25.07
N CYS A 113 5.87 -47.44 -24.47
CA CYS A 113 5.34 -47.97 -23.22
C CYS A 113 5.51 -46.97 -22.05
N LYS A 114 6.66 -46.29 -21.96
CA LYS A 114 6.90 -45.22 -20.96
C LYS A 114 5.92 -44.06 -21.13
N TRP A 115 5.74 -43.55 -22.35
CA TRP A 115 4.83 -42.43 -22.61
C TRP A 115 3.36 -42.81 -22.35
N CYS A 116 2.94 -44.02 -22.71
CA CYS A 116 1.62 -44.55 -22.36
C CYS A 116 1.42 -44.64 -20.84
N PHE A 117 2.44 -45.08 -20.09
CA PHE A 117 2.38 -45.13 -18.63
C PHE A 117 2.26 -43.73 -18.02
N VAL A 118 3.08 -42.77 -18.46
CA VAL A 118 3.02 -41.38 -17.99
C VAL A 118 1.67 -40.75 -18.30
N LEU A 119 1.15 -40.95 -19.52
CA LEU A 119 -0.15 -40.42 -19.91
C LEU A 119 -1.29 -41.06 -19.09
N SER A 120 -1.25 -42.36 -18.87
CA SER A 120 -2.23 -43.07 -18.05
C SER A 120 -2.19 -42.61 -16.58
N ALA A 121 -0.99 -42.45 -16.01
CA ALA A 121 -0.81 -41.90 -14.67
C ALA A 121 -1.33 -40.46 -14.58
N ALA A 122 -1.06 -39.62 -15.59
CA ALA A 122 -1.56 -38.25 -15.65
C ALA A 122 -3.09 -38.18 -15.76
N ILE A 123 -3.71 -39.04 -16.59
CA ILE A 123 -5.16 -39.15 -16.71
C ILE A 123 -5.77 -39.62 -15.39
N THR A 124 -5.16 -40.61 -14.74
CA THR A 124 -5.64 -41.14 -13.45
C THR A 124 -5.54 -40.09 -12.34
N ALA A 125 -4.41 -39.39 -12.25
CA ALA A 125 -4.21 -38.28 -11.31
C ALA A 125 -5.21 -37.14 -11.57
N SER A 126 -5.43 -36.80 -12.85
CA SER A 126 -6.40 -35.77 -13.25
C SER A 126 -7.82 -36.19 -12.89
N LYS A 127 -8.21 -37.44 -13.15
CA LYS A 127 -9.53 -37.98 -12.79
C LYS A 127 -9.73 -38.02 -11.28
N TRP A 128 -8.70 -38.40 -10.53
CA TRP A 128 -8.72 -38.38 -9.07
C TRP A 128 -8.87 -36.96 -8.53
N ALA A 129 -8.11 -36.00 -9.05
CA ALA A 129 -8.23 -34.59 -8.69
C ALA A 129 -9.62 -34.03 -9.04
N LEU A 130 -10.15 -34.35 -10.22
CA LEU A 130 -11.48 -33.92 -10.63
C LEU A 130 -12.57 -34.51 -9.72
N ASN A 131 -12.46 -35.80 -9.38
CA ASN A 131 -13.40 -36.46 -8.47
C ASN A 131 -13.31 -35.87 -7.06
N LEU A 132 -12.10 -35.56 -6.56
CA LEU A 132 -11.92 -34.89 -5.29
C LEU A 132 -12.60 -33.51 -5.30
N LEU A 133 -12.31 -32.70 -6.31
CA LEU A 133 -12.85 -31.34 -6.48
C LEU A 133 -14.35 -31.31 -6.80
N LEU A 134 -14.93 -32.36 -7.38
CA LEU A 134 -16.38 -32.45 -7.60
C LEU A 134 -17.11 -33.13 -6.44
N SER A 135 -16.38 -33.69 -5.47
CA SER A 135 -17.02 -34.35 -4.34
C SER A 135 -17.59 -33.31 -3.35
N PRO A 136 -18.88 -33.41 -2.99
CA PRO A 136 -19.48 -32.51 -2.00
C PRO A 136 -18.84 -32.68 -0.62
N PHE A 137 -18.37 -33.90 -0.29
CA PHE A 137 -17.67 -34.17 0.96
C PHE A 137 -16.33 -33.47 1.07
N PHE A 138 -15.55 -33.39 -0.02
CA PHE A 138 -14.31 -32.61 -0.01
C PHE A 138 -14.61 -31.15 0.34
N TRP A 139 -15.59 -30.53 -0.33
CA TRP A 139 -15.96 -29.14 -0.04
C TRP A 139 -16.55 -28.94 1.35
N MET A 140 -17.25 -29.94 1.89
CA MET A 140 -17.75 -29.92 3.27
C MET A 140 -16.61 -29.96 4.29
N TYR A 141 -15.67 -30.89 4.16
CA TYR A 141 -14.52 -30.95 5.08
C TYR A 141 -13.53 -29.81 4.86
N PHE A 142 -13.34 -29.39 3.60
CA PHE A 142 -12.54 -28.22 3.27
C PHE A 142 -13.17 -26.97 3.90
N SER A 143 -14.48 -26.75 3.79
CA SER A 143 -15.13 -25.61 4.46
C SER A 143 -14.99 -25.70 5.97
N TRP A 144 -15.04 -26.89 6.57
CA TRP A 144 -14.79 -27.08 8.00
C TRP A 144 -13.38 -26.63 8.44
N THR A 145 -12.37 -26.74 7.58
CA THR A 145 -11.04 -26.16 7.87
C THR A 145 -11.01 -24.63 7.87
N TRP A 146 -12.02 -23.96 7.30
CA TRP A 146 -12.19 -22.51 7.39
C TRP A 146 -13.12 -22.09 8.53
N VAL A 147 -14.06 -22.97 8.91
CA VAL A 147 -14.97 -22.76 10.04
C VAL A 147 -14.24 -23.01 11.36
N PHE A 148 -13.62 -24.18 11.56
CA PHE A 148 -12.80 -24.49 12.74
C PHE A 148 -11.37 -24.06 12.48
N TRP A 149 -11.08 -22.78 12.75
CA TRP A 149 -9.80 -22.17 12.40
C TRP A 149 -8.61 -22.98 12.96
N PRO A 150 -7.76 -23.58 12.10
CA PRO A 150 -6.66 -24.39 12.56
C PRO A 150 -5.55 -23.46 13.03
N TRP A 151 -5.18 -23.56 14.31
CA TRP A 151 -4.03 -22.86 14.89
C TRP A 151 -2.77 -22.97 14.04
N ALA A 152 -2.56 -24.12 13.40
CA ALA A 152 -1.46 -24.33 12.46
C ALA A 152 -1.48 -23.32 11.30
N ALA A 153 -2.63 -23.03 10.71
CA ALA A 153 -2.77 -22.05 9.64
C ALA A 153 -2.56 -20.61 10.16
N ALA A 154 -3.12 -20.28 11.32
CA ALA A 154 -2.92 -18.99 11.99
C ALA A 154 -1.43 -18.70 12.20
N VAL A 155 -0.73 -19.67 12.79
CA VAL A 155 0.70 -19.60 13.11
C VAL A 155 1.54 -19.56 11.83
N ALA A 156 1.20 -20.36 10.81
CA ALA A 156 1.90 -20.32 9.53
C ALA A 156 1.78 -18.94 8.85
N ILE A 157 0.58 -18.36 8.81
CA ILE A 157 0.34 -17.01 8.27
C ILE A 157 1.09 -15.96 9.10
N GLY A 158 1.07 -16.08 10.44
CA GLY A 158 1.82 -15.21 11.35
C GLY A 158 3.33 -15.26 11.11
N ALA A 159 3.90 -16.48 11.08
CA ALA A 159 5.31 -16.71 10.87
C ALA A 159 5.78 -16.22 9.50
N TYR A 160 5.01 -16.48 8.44
CA TYR A 160 5.32 -15.97 7.10
C TYR A 160 5.25 -14.43 7.06
N GLY A 161 4.27 -13.82 7.71
CA GLY A 161 4.18 -12.36 7.85
C GLY A 161 5.39 -11.75 8.56
N LEU A 162 5.86 -12.36 9.66
CA LEU A 162 7.06 -11.92 10.38
C LEU A 162 8.35 -12.11 9.56
N TYR A 163 8.46 -13.22 8.84
CA TYR A 163 9.56 -13.46 7.90
C TYR A 163 9.61 -12.36 6.83
N SER A 164 8.46 -12.09 6.21
CA SER A 164 8.32 -11.03 5.19
C SER A 164 8.60 -9.64 5.76
N LEU A 165 8.20 -9.37 7.01
CA LEU A 165 8.53 -8.13 7.72
C LEU A 165 10.04 -7.98 7.90
N GLY A 166 10.74 -9.04 8.30
CA GLY A 166 12.20 -9.04 8.42
C GLY A 166 12.90 -8.69 7.10
N ARG A 167 12.39 -9.19 5.97
CA ARG A 167 12.88 -8.83 4.63
C ARG A 167 12.52 -7.40 4.23
N HIS A 168 11.33 -6.93 4.60
CA HIS A 168 10.90 -5.56 4.33
C HIS A 168 11.76 -4.53 5.07
N LEU A 169 12.09 -4.80 6.33
CA LEU A 169 12.99 -3.95 7.13
C LEU A 169 14.41 -3.88 6.55
N LYS A 170 14.86 -4.91 5.82
CA LYS A 170 16.14 -4.93 5.08
C LYS A 170 16.06 -4.25 3.71
N GLY A 171 14.87 -3.86 3.25
CA GLY A 171 14.66 -3.29 1.92
C GLY A 171 14.63 -4.32 0.78
N GLU A 172 14.50 -5.62 1.08
CA GLU A 172 14.60 -6.73 0.12
C GLU A 172 13.24 -7.41 -0.18
N ALA A 173 12.14 -6.87 0.35
CA ALA A 173 10.83 -7.49 0.23
C ALA A 173 10.19 -7.27 -1.14
N THR A 174 9.70 -8.36 -1.71
CA THR A 174 8.86 -8.36 -2.92
C THR A 174 7.45 -7.85 -2.63
N LEU A 175 6.68 -7.53 -3.69
CA LEU A 175 5.28 -7.14 -3.57
C LEU A 175 4.42 -8.18 -2.84
N VAL A 176 4.66 -9.46 -3.11
CA VAL A 176 3.94 -10.57 -2.47
C VAL A 176 4.25 -10.62 -0.98
N GLU A 177 5.50 -10.40 -0.59
CA GLU A 177 5.91 -10.36 0.82
C GLU A 177 5.36 -9.11 1.53
N GLN A 178 5.23 -7.98 0.85
CA GLN A 178 4.59 -6.81 1.44
C GLN A 178 3.09 -7.02 1.62
N LEU A 179 2.43 -7.66 0.65
CA LEU A 179 1.03 -8.08 0.78
C LEU A 179 0.87 -9.09 1.93
N SER A 180 1.78 -10.05 2.09
CA SER A 180 1.71 -11.04 3.15
C SER A 180 1.84 -10.43 4.55
N ILE A 181 2.65 -9.37 4.72
CA ILE A 181 2.72 -8.62 5.99
C ILE A 181 1.34 -8.05 6.33
N VAL A 182 0.67 -7.41 5.37
CA VAL A 182 -0.66 -6.81 5.56
C VAL A 182 -1.69 -7.90 5.84
N THR A 183 -1.75 -8.94 5.02
CA THR A 183 -2.68 -10.07 5.19
C THR A 183 -2.49 -10.76 6.53
N SER A 184 -1.25 -11.02 6.93
CA SER A 184 -0.93 -11.64 8.21
C SER A 184 -1.36 -10.78 9.39
N THR A 185 -1.04 -9.49 9.36
CA THR A 185 -1.44 -8.53 10.40
C THR A 185 -2.96 -8.47 10.54
N LEU A 186 -3.68 -8.36 9.41
CA LEU A 186 -5.15 -8.27 9.42
C LEU A 186 -5.80 -9.59 9.85
N THR A 187 -5.21 -10.73 9.49
CA THR A 187 -5.65 -12.05 9.97
C THR A 187 -5.57 -12.12 11.50
N TRP A 188 -4.43 -11.74 12.08
CA TRP A 188 -4.19 -11.76 13.52
C TRP A 188 -4.96 -10.68 14.29
N LEU A 189 -5.44 -9.66 13.58
CA LEU A 189 -6.23 -8.57 14.17
C LEU A 189 -7.74 -8.84 14.12
N THR A 190 -8.25 -9.44 13.04
CA THR A 190 -9.71 -9.53 12.78
C THR A 190 -10.28 -10.94 12.81
N LEU A 191 -9.49 -11.98 12.48
CA LEU A 191 -9.96 -13.36 12.37
C LEU A 191 -9.51 -14.21 13.56
N VAL A 192 -8.22 -14.20 13.90
CA VAL A 192 -7.68 -15.05 14.98
C VAL A 192 -8.37 -14.82 16.32
N PRO A 193 -8.62 -13.57 16.77
CA PRO A 193 -9.21 -13.38 18.10
C PRO A 193 -10.65 -13.92 18.17
N PRO A 194 -11.59 -13.58 17.26
CA PRO A 194 -12.93 -14.19 17.27
C PRO A 194 -12.89 -15.71 17.15
N ALA A 195 -12.01 -16.26 16.31
CA ALA A 195 -11.86 -17.70 16.14
C ALA A 195 -11.40 -18.41 17.43
N HIS A 196 -10.44 -17.81 18.16
CA HIS A 196 -9.94 -18.35 19.43
C HIS A 196 -11.07 -18.45 20.46
N PHE A 197 -11.88 -17.40 20.62
CA PHE A 197 -12.91 -17.35 21.67
C PHE A 197 -14.21 -18.06 21.28
N ASN A 198 -14.61 -18.04 20.00
CA ASN A 198 -15.86 -18.65 19.54
C ASN A 198 -15.70 -20.09 19.04
N GLY A 199 -14.48 -20.51 18.70
CA GLY A 199 -14.21 -21.82 18.10
C GLY A 199 -14.57 -21.92 16.61
N PHE A 200 -15.23 -20.90 16.04
CA PHE A 200 -15.53 -20.82 14.62
C PHE A 200 -15.46 -19.40 14.05
N LEU A 201 -15.39 -19.30 12.72
CA LEU A 201 -15.43 -18.04 11.98
C LEU A 201 -16.63 -17.95 11.05
N GLU A 202 -17.59 -17.08 11.40
CA GLU A 202 -18.72 -16.75 10.55
C GLU A 202 -19.14 -15.28 10.74
N GLY A 203 -19.78 -14.71 9.72
CA GLY A 203 -20.39 -13.38 9.79
C GLY A 203 -19.40 -12.22 9.75
N TRP A 204 -19.52 -11.30 10.70
CA TRP A 204 -18.81 -10.02 10.67
C TRP A 204 -17.27 -10.11 10.62
N PRO A 205 -16.57 -10.96 11.40
CA PRO A 205 -15.12 -11.08 11.32
C PRO A 205 -14.59 -11.30 9.88
N LEU A 206 -15.24 -12.17 9.10
CA LEU A 206 -14.88 -12.43 7.71
C LEU A 206 -15.15 -11.22 6.81
N VAL A 207 -16.30 -10.56 6.98
CA VAL A 207 -16.65 -9.34 6.24
C VAL A 207 -15.64 -8.23 6.51
N PHE A 208 -15.29 -7.99 7.77
CA PHE A 208 -14.32 -6.97 8.15
C PHE A 208 -12.89 -7.30 7.74
N PHE A 209 -12.51 -8.57 7.67
CA PHE A 209 -11.22 -8.95 7.10
C PHE A 209 -11.05 -8.39 5.69
N PHE A 210 -12.05 -8.56 4.81
CA PHE A 210 -12.01 -7.99 3.46
C PHE A 210 -12.13 -6.46 3.44
N ILE A 211 -12.98 -5.88 4.30
CA ILE A 211 -13.12 -4.41 4.39
C ILE A 211 -11.80 -3.78 4.84
N TYR A 212 -11.11 -4.33 5.84
CA TYR A 212 -9.83 -3.82 6.31
C TYR A 212 -8.77 -3.89 5.19
N HIS A 213 -8.70 -5.02 4.47
CA HIS A 213 -7.81 -5.13 3.31
C HIS A 213 -8.12 -4.02 2.30
N TYR A 214 -9.37 -3.93 1.86
CA TYR A 214 -9.78 -2.92 0.88
C TYR A 214 -9.47 -1.50 1.36
N PHE A 215 -9.77 -1.18 2.63
CA PHE A 215 -9.56 0.12 3.24
C PHE A 215 -8.08 0.53 3.23
N PHE A 216 -7.17 -0.35 3.64
CA PHE A 216 -5.73 -0.03 3.65
C PHE A 216 -5.13 0.02 2.24
N PHE A 217 -5.64 -0.77 1.28
CA PHE A 217 -5.22 -0.71 -0.12
C PHE A 217 -5.80 0.47 -0.90
N LEU A 218 -6.89 1.09 -0.42
CA LEU A 218 -7.61 2.15 -1.12
C LEU A 218 -6.69 3.30 -1.53
N ASN A 219 -5.74 3.67 -0.67
CA ASN A 219 -4.76 4.73 -0.95
C ASN A 219 -3.87 4.43 -2.16
N VAL A 220 -3.43 3.17 -2.27
CA VAL A 220 -2.62 2.72 -3.40
C VAL A 220 -3.47 2.62 -4.66
N SER A 221 -4.71 2.12 -4.55
CA SER A 221 -5.62 1.99 -5.69
C SER A 221 -6.03 3.33 -6.28
N VAL A 222 -6.41 4.32 -5.45
CA VAL A 222 -6.81 5.66 -5.90
C VAL A 222 -5.67 6.36 -6.62
N ARG A 223 -4.46 6.32 -6.05
CA ARG A 223 -3.28 6.94 -6.65
C ARG A 223 -2.86 6.25 -7.94
N LYS A 224 -2.85 4.92 -7.98
CA LYS A 224 -2.56 4.15 -9.21
C LYS A 224 -3.56 4.49 -10.32
N ARG A 225 -4.84 4.67 -9.99
CA ARG A 225 -5.88 5.09 -10.96
C ARG A 225 -5.63 6.50 -11.51
N LEU A 226 -5.23 7.45 -10.66
CA LEU A 226 -5.02 8.84 -11.07
C LEU A 226 -3.73 9.03 -11.88
N TYR A 227 -2.66 8.32 -11.54
CA TYR A 227 -1.30 8.62 -12.01
C TYR A 227 -0.58 7.48 -12.74
N GLY A 228 -1.16 6.28 -12.78
CA GLY A 228 -0.54 5.10 -13.40
C GLY A 228 0.49 4.40 -12.49
N ASP A 229 1.44 3.69 -13.11
CA ASP A 229 2.51 2.99 -12.40
C ASP A 229 3.56 3.98 -11.87
N TYR A 230 3.94 3.79 -10.60
CA TYR A 230 4.73 4.74 -9.83
C TYR A 230 6.20 4.79 -10.27
N TYR A 231 6.69 5.97 -10.65
CA TYR A 231 8.12 6.29 -10.54
C TYR A 231 8.38 6.90 -9.16
N ALA A 232 9.44 6.47 -8.49
CA ALA A 232 9.89 7.12 -7.25
C ALA A 232 10.28 8.57 -7.58
N ARG A 233 9.50 9.54 -7.09
CA ARG A 233 9.80 10.97 -7.21
C ARG A 233 10.57 11.41 -5.97
N ASP A 234 11.50 12.35 -6.13
CA ASP A 234 12.33 12.88 -5.04
C ASP A 234 11.44 13.41 -3.91
N HIS A 235 11.54 12.81 -2.73
CA HIS A 235 10.67 13.07 -1.59
C HIS A 235 11.40 13.95 -0.55
N ASP A 236 10.76 15.01 -0.07
CA ASP A 236 11.36 15.90 0.94
C ASP A 236 11.06 15.34 2.33
N ALA A 237 12.13 15.06 3.07
CA ALA A 237 12.09 14.51 4.43
C ALA A 237 11.30 15.40 5.40
N LYS A 238 11.11 16.69 5.11
CA LYS A 238 10.27 17.59 5.91
C LYS A 238 8.83 17.09 6.07
N TRP A 239 8.30 16.38 5.06
CA TRP A 239 6.92 15.89 5.06
C TRP A 239 6.77 14.47 5.60
N ASP A 240 7.89 13.82 5.97
CA ASP A 240 7.93 12.53 6.64
C ASP A 240 7.74 12.69 8.15
N ILE A 241 6.52 13.03 8.53
CA ILE A 241 6.18 13.25 9.93
C ILE A 241 5.88 11.89 10.58
N ALA A 242 6.88 11.37 11.28
CA ALA A 242 6.78 10.15 12.06
C ALA A 242 6.86 10.46 13.56
N LEU A 243 5.98 9.82 14.34
CA LEU A 243 6.06 9.84 15.80
C LEU A 243 7.18 8.90 16.30
N PRO A 244 7.70 9.11 17.52
CA PRO A 244 8.68 8.23 18.13
C PRO A 244 8.26 6.76 18.13
N SER A 245 9.22 5.85 17.94
CA SER A 245 8.95 4.40 17.82
C SER A 245 8.14 3.84 18.99
N TRP A 246 8.36 4.31 20.23
CA TRP A 246 7.60 3.85 21.39
C TRP A 246 6.10 4.20 21.29
N GLN A 247 5.75 5.38 20.75
CA GLN A 247 4.34 5.77 20.55
C GLN A 247 3.68 4.89 19.49
N ARG A 248 4.41 4.58 18.42
CA ARG A 248 3.95 3.68 17.36
C ARG A 248 3.74 2.26 17.90
N LEU A 249 4.66 1.76 18.73
CA LEU A 249 4.53 0.46 19.39
C LEU A 249 3.35 0.43 20.37
N LEU A 250 3.16 1.48 21.19
CA LEU A 250 2.00 1.58 22.08
C LEU A 250 0.69 1.64 21.29
N PHE A 251 0.64 2.37 20.18
CA PHE A 251 -0.53 2.39 19.31
C PHE A 251 -0.82 1.00 18.73
N CYS A 252 0.18 0.33 18.15
CA CYS A 252 0.01 -1.03 17.64
C CYS A 252 -0.44 -2.02 18.71
N GLY A 253 0.20 -1.98 19.89
CA GLY A 253 -0.14 -2.82 21.04
C GLY A 253 -1.55 -2.54 21.56
N GLY A 254 -1.95 -1.27 21.66
CA GLY A 254 -3.28 -0.87 22.10
C GLY A 254 -4.37 -1.26 21.11
N VAL A 255 -4.14 -1.10 19.81
CA VAL A 255 -5.07 -1.57 18.76
C VAL A 255 -5.20 -3.09 18.79
N MET A 256 -4.09 -3.82 18.93
CA MET A 256 -4.10 -5.28 19.07
C MET A 256 -4.90 -5.71 20.31
N ALA A 257 -4.58 -5.13 21.47
CA ALA A 257 -5.26 -5.43 22.73
C ALA A 257 -6.77 -5.15 22.65
N ALA A 258 -7.17 -4.04 22.01
CA ALA A 258 -8.57 -3.71 21.83
C ALA A 258 -9.30 -4.73 20.93
N HIS A 259 -8.69 -5.20 19.83
CA HIS A 259 -9.32 -6.20 18.98
C HIS A 259 -9.43 -7.57 19.67
N TRP A 260 -8.43 -7.96 20.45
CA TRP A 260 -8.50 -9.18 21.27
C TRP A 260 -9.53 -9.05 22.39
N GLY A 261 -9.59 -7.89 23.05
CA GLY A 261 -10.62 -7.55 24.02
C GLY A 261 -12.01 -7.61 23.42
N ALA A 262 -12.19 -7.13 22.19
CA ALA A 262 -13.48 -7.14 21.51
C ALA A 262 -13.98 -8.56 21.21
N ALA A 263 -13.06 -9.47 20.87
CA ALA A 263 -13.40 -10.87 20.67
C ALA A 263 -13.71 -11.62 21.97
N PHE A 264 -13.14 -11.17 23.09
CA PHE A 264 -13.44 -11.70 24.43
C PHE A 264 -14.76 -11.13 24.99
N GLU A 265 -15.01 -9.84 24.78
CA GLU A 265 -16.20 -9.12 25.25
C GLU A 265 -17.43 -9.42 24.38
N GLY A 266 -17.22 -9.62 23.08
CA GLY A 266 -18.27 -9.80 22.10
C GLY A 266 -19.15 -10.99 22.40
N VAL A 267 -20.43 -10.87 22.04
CA VAL A 267 -21.37 -11.99 22.12
C VAL A 267 -20.97 -13.09 21.13
N GLU A 268 -21.38 -14.32 21.42
CA GLU A 268 -21.14 -15.44 20.52
C GLU A 268 -21.67 -15.13 19.12
N LEU A 269 -20.85 -15.39 18.09
CA LEU A 269 -21.12 -14.91 16.73
C LEU A 269 -22.50 -15.36 16.19
N HIS A 270 -22.96 -16.54 16.59
CA HIS A 270 -24.25 -17.09 16.16
C HIS A 270 -25.46 -16.39 16.80
N LEU A 271 -25.27 -15.63 17.88
CA LEU A 271 -26.31 -14.83 18.54
C LEU A 271 -26.46 -13.45 17.91
N ILE A 272 -25.57 -13.06 16.99
CA ILE A 272 -25.66 -11.78 16.32
C ILE A 272 -26.82 -11.84 15.30
N PRO A 273 -27.90 -11.07 15.50
CA PRO A 273 -29.06 -11.11 14.64
C PRO A 273 -28.70 -10.66 13.22
N GLY A 274 -29.12 -11.46 12.24
CA GLY A 274 -29.03 -11.14 10.82
C GLY A 274 -30.14 -10.19 10.34
N GLY A 275 -30.09 -9.85 9.05
CA GLY A 275 -31.15 -9.09 8.38
C GLY A 275 -31.10 -7.58 8.65
N TRP A 276 -32.28 -6.96 8.84
CA TRP A 276 -32.42 -5.49 8.92
C TRP A 276 -31.72 -4.86 10.13
N SER A 277 -31.45 -5.62 11.19
CA SER A 277 -30.65 -5.15 12.34
C SER A 277 -29.23 -4.74 11.95
N ASN A 278 -28.71 -5.25 10.83
CA ASN A 278 -27.37 -4.99 10.34
C ASN A 278 -27.27 -3.77 9.42
N VAL A 279 -28.39 -3.12 9.08
CA VAL A 279 -28.41 -1.95 8.20
C VAL A 279 -27.57 -0.80 8.77
N ALA A 280 -27.61 -0.61 10.09
CA ALA A 280 -26.78 0.42 10.73
C ALA A 280 -25.28 0.15 10.54
N ILE A 281 -24.83 -1.09 10.69
CA ILE A 281 -23.42 -1.48 10.49
C ILE A 281 -23.02 -1.31 9.02
N TRP A 282 -23.87 -1.72 8.08
CA TRP A 282 -23.62 -1.50 6.66
C TRP A 282 -23.54 0.00 6.31
N GLY A 283 -24.39 0.82 6.90
CA GLY A 283 -24.33 2.28 6.78
C GLY A 283 -23.01 2.84 7.30
N LEU A 284 -22.53 2.38 8.45
CA LEU A 284 -21.24 2.78 9.01
C LEU A 284 -20.05 2.33 8.16
N ILE A 285 -20.09 1.11 7.59
CA ILE A 285 -19.09 0.61 6.64
C ILE A 285 -19.08 1.51 5.40
N GLY A 286 -20.26 1.80 4.84
CA GLY A 286 -20.41 2.67 3.68
C GLY A 286 -19.84 4.06 3.94
N LEU A 287 -20.17 4.66 5.09
CA LEU A 287 -19.64 5.96 5.53
C LEU A 287 -18.12 5.93 5.68
N THR A 288 -17.57 4.87 6.30
CA THR A 288 -16.13 4.67 6.49
C THR A 288 -15.39 4.64 5.16
N VAL A 289 -15.85 3.82 4.21
CA VAL A 289 -15.25 3.67 2.88
C VAL A 289 -15.41 4.96 2.08
N PHE A 290 -16.58 5.60 2.13
CA PHE A 290 -16.84 6.88 1.48
C PHE A 290 -15.88 7.96 1.97
N MET A 291 -15.76 8.11 3.30
CA MET A 291 -14.89 9.09 3.93
C MET A 291 -13.42 8.84 3.55
N GLN A 292 -12.95 7.59 3.63
CA GLN A 292 -11.58 7.23 3.23
C GLN A 292 -11.34 7.51 1.74
N TYR A 293 -12.25 7.11 0.86
CA TYR A 293 -12.12 7.28 -0.58
C TYR A 293 -12.01 8.76 -0.96
N HIS A 294 -12.96 9.57 -0.52
CA HIS A 294 -12.98 10.99 -0.87
C HIS A 294 -11.82 11.74 -0.24
N SER A 295 -11.46 11.46 1.01
CA SER A 295 -10.30 12.10 1.65
C SER A 295 -9.02 11.83 0.88
N THR A 296 -8.77 10.58 0.52
CA THR A 296 -7.61 10.22 -0.28
C THR A 296 -7.68 10.81 -1.68
N LEU A 297 -8.84 10.83 -2.34
CA LEU A 297 -9.00 11.37 -3.69
C LEU A 297 -8.67 12.87 -3.73
N TYR A 298 -9.23 13.65 -2.79
CA TYR A 298 -8.96 15.09 -2.71
C TYR A 298 -7.50 15.36 -2.32
N LEU A 299 -6.95 14.61 -1.36
CA LEU A 299 -5.56 14.75 -0.99
C LEU A 299 -4.63 14.39 -2.16
N ALA A 300 -4.87 13.28 -2.85
CA ALA A 300 -4.06 12.86 -4.00
C ALA A 300 -4.09 13.91 -5.11
N LYS A 301 -5.29 14.42 -5.45
CA LYS A 301 -5.49 15.38 -6.56
C LYS A 301 -4.86 16.74 -6.30
N TYR A 302 -4.88 17.23 -5.06
CA TYR A 302 -4.48 18.61 -4.74
C TYR A 302 -3.18 18.71 -3.93
N SER A 303 -2.79 17.62 -3.28
CA SER A 303 -1.53 17.46 -2.55
C SER A 303 -0.67 16.39 -3.24
N GLU A 304 -0.51 16.50 -4.56
CA GLU A 304 0.23 15.55 -5.42
C GLU A 304 1.75 15.58 -5.22
N LYS A 305 2.20 15.91 -4.02
CA LYS A 305 3.60 15.84 -3.67
C LYS A 305 3.71 15.49 -2.19
N VAL A 306 4.08 14.23 -1.97
CA VAL A 306 4.97 13.86 -0.86
C VAL A 306 6.22 14.79 -0.91
N VAL A 307 6.59 15.34 -2.08
CA VAL A 307 7.70 16.29 -2.25
C VAL A 307 7.51 17.68 -1.58
N VAL A 308 6.36 18.37 -1.70
CA VAL A 308 5.96 19.67 -1.10
C VAL A 308 4.48 19.94 -1.46
N PRO A 309 3.53 19.99 -0.51
CA PRO A 309 2.15 20.37 -0.77
C PRO A 309 2.07 21.82 -1.27
N THR A 310 1.25 22.07 -2.30
CA THR A 310 1.15 23.39 -2.97
C THR A 310 -0.03 24.21 -2.46
N VAL A 311 -1.07 23.56 -1.95
CA VAL A 311 -2.30 24.20 -1.47
C VAL A 311 -2.86 23.46 -0.25
N VAL A 312 -3.56 24.21 0.61
CA VAL A 312 -4.34 23.64 1.71
C VAL A 312 -5.65 23.08 1.15
N VAL A 313 -5.89 21.78 1.33
CA VAL A 313 -7.11 21.12 0.86
C VAL A 313 -8.24 21.38 1.86
N GLN A 314 -9.30 22.06 1.40
CA GLN A 314 -10.45 22.46 2.24
C GLN A 314 -11.78 21.92 1.69
N PHE A 315 -11.76 20.93 0.80
CA PHE A 315 -12.94 20.41 0.10
C PHE A 315 -13.25 18.96 0.48
N GLY A 316 -14.51 18.55 0.28
CA GLY A 316 -14.96 17.20 0.63
C GLY A 316 -14.96 16.96 2.15
N PRO A 317 -14.50 15.80 2.63
CA PRO A 317 -14.44 15.49 4.06
C PRO A 317 -13.63 16.51 4.90
N TYR A 318 -12.66 17.19 4.28
CA TYR A 318 -11.87 18.26 4.90
C TYR A 318 -12.70 19.49 5.31
N ARG A 319 -13.94 19.63 4.83
CA ARG A 319 -14.85 20.70 5.29
C ARG A 319 -15.44 20.43 6.67
N VAL A 320 -15.41 19.19 7.13
CA VAL A 320 -16.05 18.75 8.38
C VAL A 320 -15.01 18.54 9.46
N VAL A 321 -13.90 17.86 9.13
CA VAL A 321 -12.79 17.59 10.05
C VAL A 321 -11.46 17.82 9.33
N ARG A 322 -10.44 18.27 10.06
CA ARG A 322 -9.13 18.59 9.46
C ARG A 322 -8.35 17.34 9.02
N HIS A 323 -8.53 16.21 9.71
CA HIS A 323 -7.81 14.97 9.45
C HIS A 323 -8.75 13.79 9.14
N PRO A 324 -9.48 13.84 8.01
CA PRO A 324 -10.55 12.89 7.74
C PRO A 324 -10.05 11.46 7.44
N ILE A 325 -8.78 11.28 7.06
CA ILE A 325 -8.15 9.95 6.88
C ILE A 325 -7.91 9.24 8.23
N TYR A 326 -7.59 10.00 9.29
CA TYR A 326 -7.47 9.44 10.64
C TYR A 326 -8.85 9.16 11.23
N ALA A 327 -9.79 10.07 11.02
CA ALA A 327 -11.18 9.90 11.42
C ALA A 327 -11.84 8.67 10.77
N SER A 328 -11.63 8.42 9.48
CA SER A 328 -12.14 7.21 8.81
C SER A 328 -11.50 5.93 9.36
N THR A 329 -10.24 5.96 9.78
CA THR A 329 -9.58 4.79 10.39
C THR A 329 -10.13 4.51 11.79
N MET A 330 -10.38 5.57 12.57
CA MET A 330 -11.08 5.45 13.85
C MET A 330 -12.49 4.89 13.65
N LEU A 331 -13.22 5.38 12.64
CA LEU A 331 -14.56 4.92 12.33
C LEU A 331 -14.57 3.45 11.88
N LEU A 332 -13.57 3.01 11.10
CA LEU A 332 -13.39 1.60 10.73
C LEU A 332 -13.30 0.72 11.97
N PHE A 333 -12.47 1.11 12.93
CA PHE A 333 -12.33 0.38 14.18
C PHE A 333 -13.66 0.40 14.94
N VAL A 334 -14.24 1.57 15.25
CA VAL A 334 -15.53 1.63 15.97
C VAL A 334 -16.61 0.77 15.30
N THR A 335 -16.66 0.74 13.97
CA THR A 335 -17.63 -0.06 13.21
C THR A 335 -17.41 -1.57 13.38
N TYR A 336 -16.16 -2.05 13.40
CA TYR A 336 -15.84 -3.45 13.70
C TYR A 336 -16.29 -3.85 15.11
N PHE A 337 -16.01 -3.00 16.11
CA PHE A 337 -16.30 -3.29 17.51
C PHE A 337 -17.81 -3.22 17.79
N ALA A 338 -18.52 -2.29 17.15
CA ALA A 338 -19.98 -2.23 17.17
C ALA A 338 -20.61 -3.48 16.56
N ALA A 339 -20.03 -4.02 15.48
CA ALA A 339 -20.50 -5.24 14.85
C ALA A 339 -20.33 -6.48 15.74
N LEU A 340 -19.28 -6.52 16.56
CA LEU A 340 -19.07 -7.56 17.58
C LEU A 340 -19.82 -7.30 18.90
N ARG A 341 -20.51 -6.16 19.02
CA ARG A 341 -21.15 -5.68 20.26
C ARG A 341 -20.21 -5.60 21.46
N ALA A 342 -19.01 -5.07 21.24
CA ALA A 342 -17.98 -4.90 22.26
C ALA A 342 -17.77 -3.41 22.61
N PRO A 343 -18.67 -2.79 23.41
CA PRO A 343 -18.61 -1.36 23.73
C PRO A 343 -17.38 -0.93 24.54
N VAL A 344 -16.90 -1.73 25.49
CA VAL A 344 -15.71 -1.40 26.31
C VAL A 344 -14.48 -1.35 25.42
N SER A 345 -14.33 -2.34 24.55
CA SER A 345 -13.24 -2.42 23.59
C SER A 345 -13.33 -1.29 22.55
N ALA A 346 -14.54 -0.84 22.18
CA ALA A 346 -14.76 0.32 21.31
C ALA A 346 -14.28 1.62 21.97
N VAL A 347 -14.54 1.82 23.25
CA VAL A 347 -14.05 2.99 24.00
C VAL A 347 -12.51 2.94 24.10
N LEU A 348 -11.94 1.77 24.37
CA LEU A 348 -10.50 1.58 24.45
C LEU A 348 -9.81 1.94 23.12
N VAL A 349 -10.31 1.45 21.98
CA VAL A 349 -9.69 1.74 20.69
C VAL A 349 -9.82 3.22 20.31
N VAL A 350 -10.95 3.87 20.64
CA VAL A 350 -11.12 5.32 20.44
C VAL A 350 -10.10 6.10 21.28
N ALA A 351 -9.90 5.75 22.55
CA ALA A 351 -8.91 6.40 23.40
C ALA A 351 -7.48 6.23 22.84
N VAL A 352 -7.09 5.02 22.44
CA VAL A 352 -5.79 4.74 21.82
C VAL A 352 -5.60 5.56 20.54
N CYS A 353 -6.62 5.62 19.69
CA CYS A 353 -6.59 6.41 18.46
C CYS A 353 -6.50 7.92 18.72
N LEU A 354 -7.25 8.46 19.68
CA LEU A 354 -7.22 9.88 20.02
C LEU A 354 -5.84 10.30 20.54
N LEU A 355 -5.21 9.47 21.38
CA LEU A 355 -3.86 9.74 21.88
C LEU A 355 -2.83 9.76 20.74
N TYR A 356 -2.86 8.76 19.86
CA TYR A 356 -1.89 8.65 18.77
C TYR A 356 -2.15 9.66 17.63
N TYR A 357 -3.36 9.66 17.06
CA TYR A 357 -3.71 10.55 15.95
C TYR A 357 -3.85 12.00 16.39
N GLY A 358 -4.25 12.27 17.63
CA GLY A 358 -4.26 13.63 18.17
C GLY A 358 -2.84 14.20 18.22
N ARG A 359 -1.88 13.44 18.77
CA ARG A 359 -0.48 13.88 18.81
C ARG A 359 0.11 14.00 17.41
N LYS A 360 -0.21 13.07 16.51
CA LYS A 360 0.25 13.12 15.13
C LYS A 360 -0.29 14.35 14.40
N ALA A 361 -1.58 14.61 14.52
CA ALA A 361 -2.26 15.75 13.93
C ALA A 361 -1.66 17.08 14.40
N GLU A 362 -1.27 17.22 15.67
CA GLU A 362 -0.60 18.43 16.18
C GLU A 362 0.75 18.69 15.52
N VAL A 363 1.57 17.65 15.35
CA VAL A 363 2.88 17.79 14.70
C VAL A 363 2.71 18.12 13.22
N GLU A 364 1.75 17.47 12.55
CA GLU A 364 1.39 17.78 11.17
C GLU A 364 0.86 19.21 11.00
N GLU A 365 -0.01 19.65 11.90
CA GLU A 365 -0.55 21.01 11.93
C GLU A 365 0.55 22.06 12.11
N ALA A 366 1.55 21.81 12.96
CA ALA A 366 2.68 22.72 13.14
C ALA A 366 3.50 22.90 11.85
N VAL A 367 3.78 21.80 11.14
CA VAL A 367 4.50 21.85 9.85
C VAL A 367 3.64 22.54 8.78
N MET A 368 2.32 22.33 8.79
CA MET A 368 1.39 23.01 7.89
C MET A 368 1.34 24.52 8.15
N VAL A 369 1.36 24.97 9.41
CA VAL A 369 1.45 26.39 9.77
C VAL A 369 2.78 26.99 9.31
N GLU A 370 3.90 26.29 9.50
CA GLU A 370 5.21 26.74 9.04
C GLU A 370 5.26 26.91 7.51
N ALA A 371 4.62 26.01 6.75
CA ALA A 371 4.65 26.02 5.30
C ALA A 371 3.62 26.98 4.65
N PHE A 372 2.43 27.11 5.23
CA PHE A 372 1.31 27.85 4.62
C PHE A 372 0.90 29.12 5.39
N GLY A 373 1.44 29.34 6.59
CA GLY A 373 1.18 30.52 7.41
C GLY A 373 -0.31 30.79 7.61
N GLU A 374 -0.72 32.02 7.31
CA GLU A 374 -2.10 32.51 7.51
C GLU A 374 -3.16 31.64 6.82
N ARG A 375 -2.87 31.09 5.64
CA ARG A 375 -3.83 30.26 4.88
C ARG A 375 -4.27 29.03 5.66
N TYR A 376 -3.37 28.43 6.43
CA TYR A 376 -3.71 27.28 7.26
C TYR A 376 -4.44 27.71 8.53
N THR A 377 -4.04 28.82 9.14
CA THR A 377 -4.74 29.35 10.32
C THR A 377 -6.18 29.76 10.02
N GLU A 378 -6.43 30.34 8.84
CA GLU A 378 -7.79 30.65 8.38
C GLU A 378 -8.62 29.38 8.21
N TYR A 379 -8.03 28.32 7.65
CA TYR A 379 -8.69 27.03 7.55
C TYR A 379 -9.02 26.42 8.93
N VAL A 380 -8.10 26.49 9.88
CA VAL A 380 -8.34 26.03 11.26
C VAL A 380 -9.47 26.81 11.92
N SER A 381 -9.59 28.11 11.66
CA SER A 381 -10.71 28.93 12.17
C SER A 381 -12.07 28.52 11.59
N LYS A 382 -12.09 28.06 10.32
CA LYS A 382 -13.30 27.60 9.63
C LYS A 382 -13.71 26.19 10.02
N VAL A 383 -12.74 25.31 10.29
CA VAL A 383 -12.97 23.89 10.61
C VAL A 383 -12.35 23.59 11.98
N PRO A 384 -13.09 23.77 13.09
CA PRO A 384 -12.55 23.65 14.44
C PRO A 384 -12.23 22.20 14.86
N TYR A 385 -12.86 21.21 14.24
CA TYR A 385 -12.74 19.79 14.60
C TYR A 385 -11.53 19.11 13.93
N LYS A 386 -10.69 18.43 14.72
CA LYS A 386 -9.53 17.67 14.24
C LYS A 386 -9.92 16.33 13.63
N LEU A 387 -10.64 15.51 14.40
CA LEU A 387 -10.87 14.08 14.15
C LEU A 387 -12.35 13.70 14.29
N ILE A 388 -13.03 14.12 15.35
CA ILE A 388 -14.41 13.74 15.63
C ILE A 388 -15.30 14.97 15.42
N PRO A 389 -16.22 14.93 14.44
CA PRO A 389 -17.17 16.02 14.25
C PRO A 389 -17.88 16.36 15.55
N PHE A 390 -17.96 17.65 15.90
CA PHE A 390 -18.65 18.16 17.08
C PHE A 390 -18.03 17.84 18.45
N LEU A 391 -16.91 17.09 18.51
CA LEU A 391 -16.25 16.75 19.77
C LEU A 391 -14.78 17.17 19.82
N TYR A 392 -13.98 16.79 18.81
CA TYR A 392 -12.53 16.92 18.87
C TYR A 392 -11.90 17.24 17.53
#